data_AF-A0A2J8VSY9-F1
#
_entry.id   AF-A0A2J8VSY9-F1
#
_cell.length_a   1.000
_cell.length_b   1.000
_cell.length_c   1.000
_cell.angle_alpha   90.00
_cell.angle_beta   90.00
_cell.angle_gamma   90.00
#
_symmetry.space_group_name_H-M   'P 1'
#
loop_
_entity.id
_entity.type
_entity.pdbx_description
1 polymer ?
#
loop_
_entity_poly.entity_id
_entity_poly.type
_entity_poly.pdbx_seq_one_letter_code
_entity_poly.pdbx_strand_id
1 'polypeptide(L)'
;MFPNSILGRPPFTPNHQQHNNFFTLSPTVYSHQQLIDAQFNFQNADLSRAVSLQQLTYGNVSPIQTSASPLFRGRKRLSDEKNLPLDGKRQRFHSPHQEPTVVNQIVPLSGERRYSMPPLFHTHYVPDIVRCVPPFREIPFLEPREITLPEAKDKLSQQILELFETCQQQISDLKKKELCRTQLQKEIQLLFPQSRLFLVGSSLNGFGTRSSDGDLCLVVKEEPVNQKTEARHILTLVHKHFCTRLSGYIERPQLIRAKVPIVKFRDKVSCVEFDLNVNNIVGIRNTFLLRTYAYLENRVRPLVLAIKKWASHHQINDASRGTLSSYSLVLMVLHYLQTLPEPILPSLQKIYPESFSPAIQLHLVHQAPCNVPPYLSKNESNLGDLLLGFLKYYATEFDWNSQMISVREAKAIPRPDGIEWRNKYICVEEPFDGTNTARAVHEKQKFDMIKDQFLKSWHRLKNKRDLNSILPVRAAVLKR
;
A
#
# COMPACT_ATOMS: atom_id res chain seq x y z
N MET A 1 -50.45 37.77 -26.18
CA MET A 1 -51.81 37.19 -26.21
C MET A 1 -51.82 35.96 -25.30
N PHE A 2 -52.75 35.90 -24.34
CA PHE A 2 -53.32 34.66 -23.79
C PHE A 2 -54.62 34.36 -24.57
N PRO A 3 -55.19 33.13 -24.59
CA PRO A 3 -55.84 32.44 -23.44
C PRO A 3 -55.06 31.16 -22.99
N ASN A 4 -55.23 30.51 -21.83
CA ASN A 4 -56.40 30.16 -20.97
C ASN A 4 -57.33 29.11 -21.65
N SER A 5 -57.99 28.13 -21.03
CA SER A 5 -58.44 27.84 -19.64
C SER A 5 -58.56 26.30 -19.43
N ILE A 6 -58.91 25.69 -18.28
CA ILE A 6 -58.58 25.83 -16.83
C ILE A 6 -59.43 24.78 -16.04
N LEU A 7 -59.14 24.52 -14.74
CA LEU A 7 -59.83 23.60 -13.77
C LEU A 7 -59.46 22.09 -13.82
N GLY A 8 -59.43 21.36 -12.69
CA GLY A 8 -59.85 21.75 -11.32
C GLY A 8 -59.26 20.93 -10.13
N ARG A 9 -59.48 21.50 -8.93
CA ARG A 9 -59.12 21.13 -7.53
C ARG A 9 -59.98 22.05 -6.62
N PRO A 10 -59.97 21.99 -5.27
CA PRO A 10 -59.62 20.95 -4.27
C PRO A 10 -60.89 20.73 -3.37
N PRO A 11 -60.94 20.86 -2.01
CA PRO A 11 -60.04 20.50 -0.89
C PRO A 11 -60.74 19.65 0.23
N PHE A 12 -60.00 19.28 1.30
CA PHE A 12 -60.37 19.52 2.73
C PHE A 12 -59.23 19.12 3.71
N THR A 13 -59.35 19.47 5.00
CA THR A 13 -58.30 19.41 6.06
C THR A 13 -58.88 18.95 7.43
N PRO A 14 -58.39 19.34 8.64
CA PRO A 14 -57.36 18.65 9.43
C PRO A 14 -57.76 18.27 10.89
N ASN A 15 -56.74 17.99 11.74
CA ASN A 15 -56.69 17.90 13.22
C ASN A 15 -56.86 16.51 13.90
N HIS A 16 -55.84 16.13 14.70
CA HIS A 16 -55.89 16.32 16.17
C HIS A 16 -54.50 16.23 16.83
N GLN A 17 -54.37 16.80 18.04
CA GLN A 17 -53.24 16.65 18.97
C GLN A 17 -53.54 15.46 19.92
N GLN A 18 -52.68 14.90 20.79
CA GLN A 18 -51.50 15.37 21.56
C GLN A 18 -50.63 14.09 21.86
N HIS A 19 -49.70 13.92 22.82
CA HIS A 19 -49.16 14.65 23.99
C HIS A 19 -47.67 14.24 24.22
N ASN A 20 -46.97 14.80 25.21
CA ASN A 20 -45.61 14.42 25.63
C ASN A 20 -45.58 13.23 26.63
N ASN A 21 -44.45 12.53 26.73
CA ASN A 21 -43.80 12.26 28.04
C ASN A 21 -42.34 11.78 27.90
N PHE A 22 -41.50 12.19 28.84
CA PHE A 22 -40.13 11.67 29.01
C PHE A 22 -40.16 10.34 29.80
N PHE A 23 -39.21 9.45 29.55
CA PHE A 23 -38.43 8.80 30.62
C PHE A 23 -37.10 8.25 30.09
N THR A 24 -36.02 8.50 30.82
CA THR A 24 -34.68 7.92 30.60
C THR A 24 -34.52 6.62 31.37
N LEU A 25 -33.93 5.58 30.78
CA LEU A 25 -33.40 4.43 31.51
C LEU A 25 -32.22 3.79 30.75
N SER A 26 -31.14 3.49 31.48
CA SER A 26 -29.93 2.83 30.97
C SER A 26 -29.96 1.33 31.31
N PRO A 27 -29.44 0.44 30.45
CA PRO A 27 -29.13 -0.93 30.84
C PRO A 27 -27.80 -0.98 31.61
N THR A 28 -27.82 -1.57 32.81
CA THR A 28 -26.62 -1.84 33.62
C THR A 28 -25.90 -3.11 33.16
N VAL A 29 -24.63 -3.22 33.54
CA VAL A 29 -23.84 -4.46 33.43
C VAL A 29 -24.48 -5.55 34.29
N TYR A 30 -24.59 -6.76 33.74
CA TYR A 30 -24.77 -7.98 34.53
C TYR A 30 -23.69 -8.99 34.17
N SER A 31 -23.00 -9.48 35.20
CA SER A 31 -22.06 -10.58 35.12
C SER A 31 -22.77 -11.90 35.44
N HIS A 32 -22.37 -12.98 34.78
CA HIS A 32 -22.61 -14.34 35.27
C HIS A 32 -21.37 -15.20 35.01
N GLN A 33 -20.89 -15.84 36.07
CA GLN A 33 -19.73 -16.73 36.06
C GLN A 33 -19.93 -17.83 37.11
N GLN A 34 -20.34 -19.01 36.66
CA GLN A 34 -20.28 -20.32 37.34
C GLN A 34 -20.67 -21.37 36.27
N LEU A 35 -19.77 -22.29 35.90
CA LEU A 35 -19.40 -23.52 36.61
C LEU A 35 -20.51 -24.60 36.59
N ILE A 36 -20.45 -25.47 35.59
CA ILE A 36 -20.68 -26.92 35.75
C ILE A 36 -19.61 -27.64 34.92
N ASP A 37 -18.72 -28.39 35.58
CA ASP A 37 -17.96 -29.46 34.94
C ASP A 37 -18.84 -30.71 34.84
N ALA A 38 -18.79 -31.39 33.69
CA ALA A 38 -19.38 -32.72 33.51
C ALA A 38 -18.43 -33.59 32.67
N GLN A 39 -18.19 -34.82 33.13
CA GLN A 39 -17.04 -35.62 32.70
C GLN A 39 -17.30 -36.46 31.44
N PHE A 40 -16.21 -36.84 30.78
CA PHE A 40 -16.19 -37.91 29.77
C PHE A 40 -16.77 -39.22 30.32
N ASN A 41 -17.46 -39.97 29.45
CA ASN A 41 -17.27 -41.42 29.40
C ASN A 41 -17.49 -41.96 27.98
N PHE A 42 -16.69 -42.94 27.59
CA PHE A 42 -16.79 -43.65 26.31
C PHE A 42 -17.81 -44.80 26.41
N GLN A 43 -18.50 -45.10 25.30
CA GLN A 43 -18.73 -46.49 24.91
C GLN A 43 -18.92 -46.62 23.39
N ASN A 44 -18.60 -47.81 22.86
CA ASN A 44 -18.42 -48.06 21.43
C ASN A 44 -19.74 -48.45 20.73
N ALA A 45 -19.83 -48.12 19.44
CA ALA A 45 -20.75 -48.76 18.51
C ALA A 45 -20.10 -48.86 17.13
N ASP A 46 -19.35 -49.94 16.89
CA ASP A 46 -18.92 -50.31 15.53
C ASP A 46 -20.15 -50.68 14.69
N LEU A 47 -20.24 -50.13 13.47
CA LEU A 47 -21.13 -50.65 12.45
C LEU A 47 -20.49 -50.52 11.07
N SER A 48 -19.67 -51.53 10.74
CA SER A 48 -18.98 -51.62 9.47
C SER A 48 -19.95 -51.96 8.33
N ARG A 49 -19.85 -51.21 7.22
CA ARG A 49 -20.36 -51.69 5.93
C ARG A 49 -19.53 -51.16 4.78
N ALA A 50 -18.78 -52.05 4.14
CA ALA A 50 -17.97 -51.71 2.98
C ALA A 50 -18.84 -51.63 1.72
N VAL A 51 -18.53 -50.64 0.87
CA VAL A 51 -18.77 -50.70 -0.58
C VAL A 51 -17.45 -50.30 -1.23
N SER A 52 -17.02 -51.04 -2.25
CA SER A 52 -15.74 -50.84 -2.91
C SER A 52 -15.93 -50.76 -4.41
N LEU A 53 -15.05 -49.99 -5.07
CA LEU A 53 -14.84 -49.91 -6.52
C LEU A 53 -16.04 -49.52 -7.40
N GLN A 54 -15.86 -48.44 -8.17
CA GLN A 54 -15.55 -48.65 -9.59
C GLN A 54 -14.79 -47.47 -10.21
N GLN A 55 -13.97 -47.78 -11.21
CA GLN A 55 -13.32 -46.81 -12.09
C GLN A 55 -14.22 -46.56 -13.31
N LEU A 56 -14.15 -45.36 -13.91
CA LEU A 56 -14.68 -45.12 -15.24
C LEU A 56 -13.59 -44.55 -16.15
N THR A 57 -12.96 -45.44 -16.92
CA THR A 57 -12.16 -45.11 -18.10
C THR A 57 -12.91 -45.57 -19.34
N TYR A 58 -13.25 -44.64 -20.23
CA TYR A 58 -13.56 -44.93 -21.63
C TYR A 58 -13.17 -43.75 -22.50
N GLY A 59 -12.76 -44.04 -23.73
CA GLY A 59 -12.46 -43.04 -24.75
C GLY A 59 -12.44 -43.67 -26.15
N ASN A 60 -12.68 -42.84 -27.15
CA ASN A 60 -12.39 -43.04 -28.57
C ASN A 60 -12.45 -41.64 -29.23
N VAL A 61 -11.44 -41.15 -29.97
CA VAL A 61 -11.10 -41.53 -31.37
C VAL A 61 -12.30 -41.18 -32.26
N SER A 62 -12.38 -40.06 -33.00
CA SER A 62 -11.50 -39.42 -34.01
C SER A 62 -12.46 -38.73 -35.04
N PRO A 63 -12.07 -38.03 -36.14
CA PRO A 63 -10.79 -38.04 -36.87
C PRO A 63 -10.19 -36.68 -37.26
N ILE A 64 -9.12 -36.75 -38.05
CA ILE A 64 -8.28 -35.67 -38.59
C ILE A 64 -8.87 -35.13 -39.91
N GLN A 65 -8.71 -33.82 -40.17
CA GLN A 65 -8.56 -33.29 -41.54
C GLN A 65 -7.44 -32.26 -41.63
N THR A 66 -6.86 -32.10 -42.83
CA THR A 66 -5.65 -31.31 -43.09
C THR A 66 -5.78 -30.45 -44.35
N SER A 67 -5.48 -29.16 -44.23
CA SER A 67 -5.16 -28.24 -45.35
C SER A 67 -4.63 -26.93 -44.74
N ALA A 68 -3.36 -26.54 -44.94
CA ALA A 68 -2.72 -26.05 -46.16
C ALA A 68 -2.83 -24.51 -46.31
N SER A 69 -1.69 -23.83 -46.29
CA SER A 69 -1.57 -22.36 -46.34
C SER A 69 -1.41 -21.82 -47.77
N PRO A 70 -1.88 -20.60 -48.07
CA PRO A 70 -1.36 -19.81 -49.18
C PRO A 70 -0.12 -19.00 -48.74
N LEU A 71 0.84 -18.81 -49.64
CA LEU A 71 2.03 -17.98 -49.40
C LEU A 71 1.73 -16.50 -49.72
N PHE A 72 2.45 -15.58 -49.05
CA PHE A 72 2.81 -14.30 -49.65
C PHE A 72 4.33 -14.10 -49.61
N ARG A 73 4.88 -13.43 -50.64
CA ARG A 73 6.29 -13.54 -51.04
C ARG A 73 6.93 -12.18 -51.24
N GLY A 74 8.09 -11.97 -50.63
CA GLY A 74 8.93 -10.77 -50.80
C GLY A 74 8.85 -9.80 -49.60
N ARG A 75 9.88 -8.99 -49.33
CA ARG A 75 11.10 -8.74 -50.13
C ARG A 75 12.32 -8.57 -49.20
N LYS A 76 13.40 -9.32 -49.44
CA LYS A 76 14.69 -9.07 -48.77
C LYS A 76 15.27 -7.71 -49.20
N ARG A 77 15.96 -7.02 -48.28
CA ARG A 77 17.23 -6.37 -48.58
C ARG A 77 18.24 -6.73 -47.47
N LEU A 78 19.35 -7.32 -47.89
CA LEU A 78 20.60 -7.37 -47.14
C LEU A 78 21.53 -6.35 -47.80
N SER A 79 22.40 -5.73 -47.01
CA SER A 79 23.62 -5.08 -47.48
C SER A 79 24.54 -4.93 -46.27
N ASP A 80 25.63 -5.69 -46.28
CA ASP A 80 26.63 -5.74 -45.24
C ASP A 80 27.54 -4.50 -45.25
N GLU A 81 28.20 -4.19 -44.13
CA GLU A 81 29.68 -4.14 -44.02
C GLU A 81 30.17 -3.39 -42.76
N LYS A 82 30.91 -4.13 -41.92
CA LYS A 82 32.20 -3.78 -41.29
C LYS A 82 32.41 -2.58 -40.35
N ASN A 83 33.32 -2.89 -39.41
CA ASN A 83 34.30 -2.06 -38.71
C ASN A 83 33.96 -1.36 -37.37
N LEU A 84 34.94 -1.51 -36.47
CA LEU A 84 35.05 -0.95 -35.11
C LEU A 84 35.91 0.35 -35.17
N PRO A 85 36.37 0.89 -34.03
CA PRO A 85 35.60 1.74 -33.12
C PRO A 85 36.24 3.14 -33.05
N LEU A 86 35.62 4.11 -32.35
CA LEU A 86 36.37 5.28 -31.85
C LEU A 86 35.72 5.93 -30.62
N ASP A 87 36.54 6.69 -29.91
CA ASP A 87 36.35 7.13 -28.53
C ASP A 87 35.82 8.56 -28.41
N GLY A 88 35.25 8.85 -27.24
CA GLY A 88 35.34 10.14 -26.56
C GLY A 88 34.88 11.42 -27.26
N LYS A 89 33.79 12.01 -26.72
CA LYS A 89 33.83 13.44 -26.36
C LYS A 89 32.88 13.81 -25.22
N ARG A 90 33.46 14.40 -24.18
CA ARG A 90 32.75 15.17 -23.15
C ARG A 90 32.32 16.52 -23.76
N GLN A 91 31.19 17.06 -23.33
CA GLN A 91 30.98 18.51 -23.36
C GLN A 91 30.61 19.01 -21.96
N ARG A 92 31.41 19.95 -21.46
CA ARG A 92 31.02 20.88 -20.39
C ARG A 92 30.44 22.12 -21.07
N PHE A 93 29.51 22.80 -20.41
CA PHE A 93 29.28 24.23 -20.64
C PHE A 93 29.51 24.98 -19.34
N HIS A 94 30.19 26.12 -19.43
CA HIS A 94 30.51 27.00 -18.31
C HIS A 94 29.57 28.22 -18.31
N SER A 95 29.31 28.77 -17.14
CA SER A 95 28.70 30.10 -16.97
C SER A 95 29.66 31.22 -17.38
N PRO A 96 29.14 32.40 -17.77
CA PRO A 96 29.81 33.68 -17.56
C PRO A 96 29.31 34.35 -16.27
N HIS A 97 30.23 34.96 -15.51
CA HIS A 97 29.93 36.01 -14.52
C HIS A 97 30.40 37.35 -15.09
N GLN A 98 29.66 38.43 -14.85
CA GLN A 98 30.15 39.81 -14.99
C GLN A 98 29.56 40.73 -13.92
N GLU A 99 30.43 41.51 -13.30
CA GLU A 99 30.24 42.60 -12.34
C GLU A 99 31.63 43.30 -12.21
N PRO A 100 31.78 44.49 -11.60
CA PRO A 100 30.77 45.44 -11.11
C PRO A 100 31.00 46.88 -11.61
N THR A 101 30.14 47.83 -11.21
CA THR A 101 30.48 49.28 -11.18
C THR A 101 29.77 49.95 -10.01
N VAL A 102 30.43 50.92 -9.35
CA VAL A 102 29.99 51.57 -8.10
C VAL A 102 29.71 53.06 -8.33
N VAL A 103 28.60 53.57 -7.78
CA VAL A 103 28.40 55.01 -7.48
C VAL A 103 27.69 55.14 -6.13
N ASN A 104 28.18 56.02 -5.26
CA ASN A 104 27.57 56.36 -3.96
C ASN A 104 26.70 57.62 -4.07
N GLN A 105 25.64 57.73 -3.26
CA GLN A 105 25.18 59.02 -2.69
C GLN A 105 24.29 58.83 -1.45
N ILE A 106 24.05 59.89 -0.68
CA ILE A 106 23.70 59.83 0.76
C ILE A 106 22.42 60.61 1.10
N VAL A 107 21.50 59.93 1.79
CA VAL A 107 20.57 60.34 2.89
C VAL A 107 20.42 61.85 3.20
N PRO A 108 19.17 62.37 3.26
CA PRO A 108 18.60 62.73 4.58
C PRO A 108 17.23 62.06 4.91
N LEU A 109 16.92 61.98 6.21
CA LEU A 109 15.63 61.55 6.77
C LEU A 109 14.82 62.75 7.30
N SER A 110 13.49 62.72 7.13
CA SER A 110 12.48 63.54 7.86
C SER A 110 11.07 63.03 7.48
N GLY A 111 10.06 62.98 8.36
CA GLY A 111 9.98 63.25 9.80
C GLY A 111 8.63 62.77 10.36
N GLU A 112 8.42 62.81 11.68
CA GLU A 112 7.18 62.31 12.31
C GLU A 112 5.92 63.10 11.93
N ARG A 113 4.77 62.41 11.79
CA ARG A 113 3.47 62.92 12.26
C ARG A 113 2.67 61.82 12.94
N ARG A 114 2.28 62.09 14.19
CA ARG A 114 1.37 61.27 14.99
C ARG A 114 -0.05 61.84 14.84
N TYR A 115 -1.04 60.97 14.64
CA TYR A 115 -2.46 61.30 14.83
C TYR A 115 -3.12 60.12 15.55
N SER A 116 -4.02 60.42 16.49
CA SER A 116 -4.58 59.47 17.45
C SER A 116 -6.09 59.67 17.61
N MET A 117 -6.76 58.64 18.14
CA MET A 117 -8.17 58.58 18.56
C MET A 117 -9.20 58.48 17.41
N PRO A 118 -10.42 57.93 17.66
CA PRO A 118 -10.88 57.08 18.77
C PRO A 118 -11.26 55.65 18.31
N PRO A 119 -11.56 54.70 19.23
CA PRO A 119 -11.90 53.32 18.86
C PRO A 119 -13.36 53.16 18.39
N LEU A 120 -13.58 52.30 17.39
CA LEU A 120 -14.91 51.83 16.98
C LEU A 120 -15.00 50.31 17.08
N PHE A 121 -15.91 49.81 17.93
CA PHE A 121 -16.24 48.40 18.01
C PHE A 121 -17.13 48.00 16.83
N HIS A 122 -16.56 47.32 15.83
CA HIS A 122 -17.34 46.63 14.79
C HIS A 122 -16.92 45.16 14.68
N THR A 123 -17.69 44.30 15.33
CA THR A 123 -17.63 42.84 15.23
C THR A 123 -17.82 42.39 13.77
N HIS A 124 -16.71 42.11 13.08
CA HIS A 124 -16.76 41.48 11.77
C HIS A 124 -16.99 39.98 11.95
N TYR A 125 -18.25 39.56 11.78
CA TYR A 125 -18.68 38.17 11.81
C TYR A 125 -18.09 37.45 10.59
N VAL A 126 -16.93 36.82 10.77
CA VAL A 126 -16.33 35.95 9.75
C VAL A 126 -17.10 34.62 9.75
N PRO A 127 -17.72 34.19 8.65
CA PRO A 127 -18.35 32.88 8.59
C PRO A 127 -17.29 31.78 8.62
N ASP A 128 -17.28 30.98 9.68
CA ASP A 128 -16.57 29.70 9.67
C ASP A 128 -17.14 28.80 8.57
N ILE A 129 -16.30 28.46 7.58
CA ILE A 129 -16.16 27.15 6.91
C ILE A 129 -14.91 27.25 6.01
N VAL A 130 -13.75 27.21 6.65
CA VAL A 130 -12.58 26.51 6.09
C VAL A 130 -12.49 25.20 6.87
N ARG A 131 -12.28 24.06 6.20
CA ARG A 131 -12.17 22.76 6.89
C ARG A 131 -10.84 22.65 7.63
N CYS A 132 -10.76 23.32 8.77
CA CYS A 132 -9.61 23.35 9.65
C CYS A 132 -9.31 21.95 10.19
N VAL A 133 -8.16 21.42 9.77
CA VAL A 133 -7.62 20.10 10.10
C VAL A 133 -7.32 20.02 11.62
N PRO A 134 -8.20 19.46 12.48
CA PRO A 134 -8.33 19.83 13.91
C PRO A 134 -7.18 19.33 14.81
N PRO A 135 -6.55 20.18 15.64
CA PRO A 135 -5.23 19.94 16.25
C PRO A 135 -5.10 18.58 16.93
N PHE A 136 -3.99 17.90 16.62
CA PHE A 136 -3.88 16.45 16.79
C PHE A 136 -3.21 16.08 18.12
N ARG A 137 -3.93 15.35 18.99
CA ARG A 137 -3.33 14.61 20.11
C ARG A 137 -2.46 13.48 19.54
N GLU A 138 -1.25 13.31 20.03
CA GLU A 138 -0.25 12.35 19.52
C GLU A 138 -0.86 10.96 19.28
N ILE A 139 -0.47 10.26 18.20
CA ILE A 139 -0.83 8.83 18.04
C ILE A 139 -0.13 8.12 19.19
N PRO A 140 -0.84 7.54 20.17
CA PRO A 140 -0.19 6.69 21.16
C PRO A 140 0.47 5.56 20.37
N PHE A 141 1.75 5.26 20.59
CA PHE A 141 2.45 4.21 19.87
C PHE A 141 1.56 2.94 19.93
N LEU A 142 0.99 2.56 18.78
CA LEU A 142 0.11 1.41 18.69
C LEU A 142 0.98 0.18 18.82
N GLU A 143 1.25 -0.20 20.07
CA GLU A 143 1.96 -1.42 20.43
C GLU A 143 1.31 -2.55 19.63
N PRO A 144 2.10 -3.31 18.84
CA PRO A 144 1.56 -4.44 18.13
C PRO A 144 0.85 -5.36 19.12
N ARG A 145 -0.35 -5.86 18.80
CA ARG A 145 -0.86 -7.03 19.51
C ARG A 145 0.23 -8.10 19.44
N GLU A 146 0.61 -8.64 20.59
CA GLU A 146 1.56 -9.74 20.61
C GLU A 146 0.94 -10.94 19.89
N ILE A 147 1.65 -11.43 18.90
CA ILE A 147 1.24 -12.56 18.08
C ILE A 147 2.38 -13.57 18.14
N THR A 148 2.12 -14.67 18.82
CA THR A 148 3.03 -15.81 18.93
C THR A 148 3.43 -16.28 17.53
N LEU A 149 4.74 -16.44 17.30
CA LEU A 149 5.25 -16.95 16.02
C LEU A 149 4.70 -18.36 15.74
N PRO A 150 4.45 -18.72 14.47
CA PRO A 150 3.97 -20.05 14.13
C PRO A 150 5.04 -21.11 14.40
N GLU A 151 4.63 -22.31 14.80
CA GLU A 151 5.53 -23.45 15.01
C GLU A 151 6.24 -23.87 13.71
N ALA A 152 7.57 -23.95 13.75
CA ALA A 152 8.37 -24.32 12.59
C ALA A 152 8.60 -25.85 12.52
N LYS A 153 7.58 -26.55 11.99
CA LYS A 153 7.54 -28.02 11.85
C LYS A 153 8.52 -28.61 10.83
N ASP A 154 9.17 -27.78 10.01
CA ASP A 154 10.17 -28.21 9.02
C ASP A 154 11.33 -27.22 8.86
N LYS A 155 12.44 -27.68 8.25
CA LYS A 155 13.65 -26.88 8.01
C LYS A 155 13.36 -25.58 7.25
N LEU A 156 12.45 -25.62 6.26
CA LEU A 156 12.15 -24.44 5.46
C LEU A 156 11.40 -23.38 6.27
N SER A 157 10.44 -23.78 7.12
CA SER A 157 9.76 -22.89 8.06
C SER A 157 10.75 -22.29 9.08
N GLN A 158 11.71 -23.08 9.58
CA GLN A 158 12.76 -22.60 10.49
C GLN A 158 13.59 -21.50 9.82
N GLN A 159 14.09 -21.73 8.60
CA GLN A 159 14.85 -20.74 7.83
C GLN A 159 14.03 -19.47 7.49
N ILE A 160 12.71 -19.58 7.33
CA ILE A 160 11.81 -18.43 7.13
C ILE A 160 11.69 -17.61 8.43
N LEU A 161 11.58 -18.25 9.60
CA LEU A 161 11.55 -17.57 10.90
C LEU A 161 12.90 -16.92 11.23
N GLU A 162 14.02 -17.63 11.08
CA GLU A 162 15.38 -17.07 11.28
C GLU A 162 15.58 -15.77 10.47
N LEU A 163 15.19 -15.80 9.18
CA LEU A 163 15.23 -14.65 8.30
C LEU A 163 14.29 -13.54 8.79
N PHE A 164 13.09 -13.89 9.22
CA PHE A 164 12.07 -12.95 9.69
C PHE A 164 12.50 -12.24 10.99
N GLU A 165 12.91 -12.97 12.02
CA GLU A 165 13.36 -12.40 13.30
C GLU A 165 14.55 -11.46 13.10
N THR A 166 15.53 -11.88 12.30
CA THR A 166 16.72 -11.10 12.00
C THR A 166 16.42 -9.83 11.18
N CYS A 167 15.44 -9.89 10.28
CA CYS A 167 15.17 -8.81 9.32
C CYS A 167 13.95 -7.93 9.65
N GLN A 168 13.04 -8.31 10.54
CA GLN A 168 11.86 -7.51 10.86
C GLN A 168 12.25 -6.15 11.47
N GLN A 169 11.54 -5.09 11.09
CA GLN A 169 11.78 -3.74 11.60
C GLN A 169 11.60 -3.71 13.13
N GLN A 170 12.64 -3.26 13.84
CA GLN A 170 12.64 -3.20 15.30
C GLN A 170 11.97 -1.92 15.82
N ILE A 171 11.58 -1.93 17.11
CA ILE A 171 11.04 -0.76 17.81
C ILE A 171 12.01 0.43 17.73
N SER A 172 13.32 0.17 17.82
CA SER A 172 14.37 1.19 17.70
C SER A 172 14.52 1.75 16.27
N ASP A 173 14.29 0.93 15.24
CA ASP A 173 14.27 1.38 13.84
C ASP A 173 13.06 2.30 13.59
N LEU A 174 11.89 1.93 14.13
CA LEU A 174 10.67 2.74 14.02
C LEU A 174 10.75 4.05 14.84
N LYS A 175 11.26 4.01 16.08
CA LYS A 175 11.42 5.21 16.91
C LYS A 175 12.29 6.27 16.22
N LYS A 176 13.36 5.87 15.53
CA LYS A 176 14.17 6.79 14.70
C LYS A 176 13.37 7.44 13.58
N LYS A 177 12.55 6.68 12.86
CA LYS A 177 11.68 7.21 11.79
C LYS A 177 10.63 8.19 12.31
N GLU A 178 10.03 7.87 13.45
CA GLU A 178 9.00 8.70 14.07
C GLU A 178 9.54 10.02 14.65
N LEU A 179 10.76 10.01 15.19
CA LEU A 179 11.49 11.23 15.57
C LEU A 179 11.76 12.12 14.33
N CYS A 180 12.20 11.54 13.22
CA CYS A 180 12.41 12.26 11.96
C CYS A 180 11.10 12.87 11.44
N ARG A 181 10.01 12.08 11.37
CA ARG A 181 8.65 12.55 11.02
C ARG A 181 8.21 13.71 11.92
N THR A 182 8.43 13.61 13.22
CA THR A 182 8.04 14.63 14.21
C THR A 182 8.81 15.93 14.01
N GLN A 183 10.12 15.89 13.73
CA GLN A 183 10.87 17.11 13.42
C GLN A 183 10.43 17.71 12.08
N LEU A 184 10.37 16.90 11.02
CA LEU A 184 9.97 17.37 9.68
C LEU A 184 8.56 17.98 9.67
N GLN A 185 7.64 17.50 10.50
CA GLN A 185 6.32 18.13 10.65
C GLN A 185 6.44 19.57 11.15
N LYS A 186 7.28 19.84 12.17
CA LYS A 186 7.49 21.18 12.73
C LYS A 186 8.06 22.14 11.68
N GLU A 187 9.10 21.70 10.94
CA GLU A 187 9.73 22.50 9.89
C GLU A 187 8.77 22.81 8.73
N ILE A 188 8.01 21.80 8.28
CA ILE A 188 7.05 21.97 7.17
C ILE A 188 5.86 22.83 7.61
N GLN A 189 5.49 22.84 8.90
CA GLN A 189 4.50 23.76 9.44
C GLN A 189 4.95 25.24 9.43
N LEU A 190 6.25 25.54 9.29
CA LEU A 190 6.74 26.90 9.01
C LEU A 190 6.38 27.38 7.58
N LEU A 191 6.04 26.46 6.67
CA LEU A 191 5.57 26.74 5.31
C LEU A 191 4.04 26.60 5.19
N PHE A 192 3.48 25.59 5.86
CA PHE A 192 2.08 25.18 5.77
C PHE A 192 1.53 24.91 7.18
N PRO A 193 1.13 25.93 7.96
CA PRO A 193 0.84 25.78 9.40
C PRO A 193 -0.24 24.75 9.75
N GLN A 194 -1.22 24.54 8.87
CA GLN A 194 -2.32 23.58 9.07
C GLN A 194 -1.97 22.13 8.62
N SER A 195 -0.79 21.91 8.05
CA SER A 195 -0.41 20.62 7.47
C SER A 195 -0.04 19.56 8.50
N ARG A 196 -0.10 18.29 8.09
CA ARG A 196 0.32 17.12 8.87
C ARG A 196 1.21 16.19 8.06
N LEU A 197 2.21 15.62 8.71
CA LEU A 197 3.11 14.65 8.09
C LEU A 197 2.87 13.27 8.69
N PHE A 198 2.27 12.37 7.92
CA PHE A 198 2.02 10.99 8.32
C PHE A 198 3.17 10.08 7.87
N LEU A 199 3.68 9.24 8.76
CA LEU A 199 4.48 8.07 8.38
C LEU A 199 3.52 7.01 7.83
N VAL A 200 3.86 6.40 6.70
CA VAL A 200 2.98 5.47 5.97
C VAL A 200 3.77 4.23 5.51
N GLY A 201 3.15 3.42 4.66
CA GLY A 201 3.80 2.35 3.91
C GLY A 201 4.46 1.31 4.80
N SER A 202 5.67 0.91 4.43
CA SER A 202 6.41 -0.20 5.04
C SER A 202 6.69 0.01 6.53
N SER A 203 6.74 1.27 6.98
CA SER A 203 7.15 1.62 8.33
C SER A 203 6.08 1.34 9.39
N LEU A 204 4.79 1.42 9.03
CA LEU A 204 3.67 1.18 9.96
C LEU A 204 2.75 0.01 9.56
N ASN A 205 2.78 -0.46 8.30
CA ASN A 205 1.88 -1.50 7.81
C ASN A 205 2.18 -2.94 8.28
N GLY A 206 3.11 -3.12 9.23
CA GLY A 206 3.48 -4.43 9.79
C GLY A 206 4.44 -5.26 8.94
N PHE A 207 4.69 -4.88 7.68
CA PHE A 207 5.55 -5.58 6.72
C PHE A 207 6.93 -4.89 6.49
N GLY A 208 7.36 -4.07 7.45
CA GLY A 208 8.65 -3.39 7.45
C GLY A 208 9.83 -4.30 7.81
N THR A 209 10.98 -4.03 7.19
CA THR A 209 12.27 -4.64 7.54
C THR A 209 13.23 -3.59 8.11
N ARG A 210 14.32 -4.04 8.75
CA ARG A 210 15.39 -3.15 9.26
C ARG A 210 15.99 -2.24 8.18
N SER A 211 16.02 -2.73 6.94
CA SER A 211 16.52 -2.06 5.73
C SER A 211 15.38 -1.49 4.87
N SER A 212 14.30 -0.99 5.48
CA SER A 212 13.17 -0.36 4.76
C SER A 212 13.19 1.15 4.95
N ASP A 213 12.99 1.89 3.87
CA ASP A 213 12.84 3.35 3.82
C ASP A 213 11.66 3.85 4.68
N GLY A 214 11.61 5.17 4.89
CA GLY A 214 10.49 5.86 5.53
C GLY A 214 9.55 6.50 4.50
N ASP A 215 8.42 5.85 4.21
CA ASP A 215 7.37 6.45 3.38
C ASP A 215 6.65 7.58 4.15
N LEU A 216 6.56 8.80 3.59
CA LEU A 216 5.93 9.97 4.22
C LEU A 216 4.82 10.56 3.35
N CYS A 217 3.67 10.89 3.95
CA CYS A 217 2.55 11.58 3.30
C CYS A 217 2.29 12.93 3.99
N LEU A 218 2.57 14.02 3.29
CA LEU A 218 2.24 15.38 3.72
C LEU A 218 0.81 15.73 3.29
N VAL A 219 -0.10 15.89 4.25
CA VAL A 219 -1.48 16.35 4.01
C VAL A 219 -1.56 17.84 4.34
N VAL A 220 -1.84 18.68 3.35
CA VAL A 220 -1.94 20.15 3.50
C VAL A 220 -3.39 20.64 3.66
N LYS A 221 -4.34 19.93 3.05
CA LYS A 221 -5.79 20.14 3.16
C LYS A 221 -6.51 18.78 3.01
N GLU A 222 -7.79 18.69 3.37
CA GLU A 222 -8.55 17.42 3.28
C GLU A 222 -9.03 17.13 1.84
N GLU A 223 -9.18 18.15 1.00
CA GLU A 223 -9.63 18.02 -0.38
C GLU A 223 -8.59 17.29 -1.27
N PRO A 224 -9.04 16.58 -2.32
CA PRO A 224 -8.15 16.00 -3.33
C PRO A 224 -7.26 17.06 -3.99
N VAL A 225 -5.94 16.86 -3.88
CA VAL A 225 -4.93 17.71 -4.52
C VAL A 225 -4.60 17.17 -5.92
N ASN A 226 -4.46 18.08 -6.90
CA ASN A 226 -4.00 17.69 -8.23
C ASN A 226 -2.52 17.27 -8.19
N GLN A 227 -2.27 15.97 -8.37
CA GLN A 227 -0.94 15.36 -8.31
C GLN A 227 0.04 15.86 -9.38
N LYS A 228 -0.44 16.42 -10.50
CA LYS A 228 0.41 16.93 -11.59
C LYS A 228 0.86 18.38 -11.38
N THR A 229 0.04 19.20 -10.70
CA THR A 229 0.24 20.65 -10.54
C THR A 229 0.45 21.05 -9.09
N GLU A 230 -0.60 21.01 -8.27
CA GLU A 230 -0.60 21.52 -6.89
C GLU A 230 0.32 20.69 -5.98
N ALA A 231 0.24 19.36 -5.99
CA ALA A 231 1.15 18.52 -5.20
C ALA A 231 2.61 18.77 -5.57
N ARG A 232 2.89 18.91 -6.87
CA ARG A 232 4.22 19.18 -7.40
C ARG A 232 4.73 20.58 -7.01
N HIS A 233 3.86 21.59 -6.94
CA HIS A 233 4.21 22.91 -6.44
C HIS A 233 4.59 22.87 -4.95
N ILE A 234 3.74 22.24 -4.12
CA ILE A 234 4.01 22.04 -2.69
C ILE A 234 5.32 21.26 -2.47
N LEU A 235 5.54 20.16 -3.19
CA LEU A 235 6.80 19.40 -3.14
C LEU A 235 8.01 20.22 -3.60
N THR A 236 7.85 21.17 -4.52
CA THR A 236 8.94 22.07 -4.94
C THR A 236 9.30 23.07 -3.84
N LEU A 237 8.32 23.56 -3.08
CA LEU A 237 8.54 24.42 -1.91
C LEU A 237 9.21 23.65 -0.76
N VAL A 238 8.72 22.44 -0.45
CA VAL A 238 9.33 21.53 0.55
C VAL A 238 10.76 21.15 0.15
N HIS A 239 10.99 20.80 -1.12
CA HIS A 239 12.32 20.51 -1.66
C HIS A 239 13.28 21.69 -1.51
N LYS A 240 12.85 22.90 -1.90
CA LYS A 240 13.65 24.14 -1.73
C LYS A 240 14.00 24.36 -0.26
N HIS A 241 13.05 24.19 0.66
CA HIS A 241 13.28 24.35 2.10
C HIS A 241 14.24 23.28 2.65
N PHE A 242 14.15 22.03 2.19
CA PHE A 242 15.10 20.97 2.54
C PHE A 242 16.53 21.32 2.08
N CYS A 243 16.68 21.90 0.89
CA CYS A 243 17.97 22.39 0.38
C CYS A 243 18.53 23.60 1.16
N THR A 244 17.70 24.58 1.54
CA THR A 244 18.17 25.87 2.07
C THR A 244 18.14 26.02 3.58
N ARG A 245 17.24 25.32 4.29
CA ARG A 245 17.10 25.40 5.76
C ARG A 245 17.58 24.14 6.47
N LEU A 246 17.25 22.97 5.94
CA LEU A 246 17.43 21.70 6.66
C LEU A 246 18.67 20.91 6.23
N SER A 247 19.48 21.44 5.32
CA SER A 247 20.70 20.79 4.78
C SER A 247 21.76 20.44 5.84
N GLY A 248 21.65 20.98 7.06
CA GLY A 248 22.41 20.55 8.23
C GLY A 248 22.21 19.06 8.55
N TYR A 249 20.96 18.56 8.54
CA TYR A 249 20.64 17.17 8.88
C TYR A 249 19.93 16.37 7.75
N ILE A 250 19.40 17.03 6.72
CA ILE A 250 18.92 16.39 5.50
C ILE A 250 20.07 16.28 4.49
N GLU A 251 20.23 15.10 3.89
CA GLU A 251 21.18 14.79 2.84
C GLU A 251 20.46 14.52 1.50
N ARG A 252 21.04 15.04 0.41
CA ARG A 252 20.68 14.78 -1.01
C ARG A 252 19.15 14.80 -1.31
N PRO A 253 18.39 15.84 -0.92
CA PRO A 253 16.98 15.93 -1.29
C PRO A 253 16.82 16.05 -2.82
N GLN A 254 16.02 15.16 -3.41
CA GLN A 254 15.80 15.03 -4.85
C GLN A 254 14.30 14.95 -5.17
N LEU A 255 13.81 15.87 -6.00
CA LEU A 255 12.43 15.84 -6.52
C LEU A 255 12.31 14.85 -7.70
N ILE A 256 11.64 13.72 -7.48
CA ILE A 256 11.43 12.65 -8.47
C ILE A 256 10.04 12.81 -9.12
N ARG A 257 9.99 12.70 -10.45
CA ARG A 257 8.75 12.84 -11.25
C ARG A 257 8.17 11.46 -11.58
N ALA A 258 6.99 11.14 -11.05
CA ALA A 258 6.23 9.91 -11.32
C ALA A 258 4.70 10.19 -11.28
N LYS A 259 3.83 9.16 -11.39
CA LYS A 259 2.34 9.32 -11.29
C LYS A 259 1.93 10.01 -9.97
N VAL A 260 2.62 9.66 -8.88
CA VAL A 260 2.66 10.43 -7.64
C VAL A 260 4.09 10.98 -7.54
N PRO A 261 4.31 12.30 -7.61
CA PRO A 261 5.64 12.88 -7.43
C PRO A 261 6.08 12.75 -5.96
N ILE A 262 7.39 12.65 -5.74
CA ILE A 262 7.99 12.54 -4.40
C ILE A 262 9.25 13.39 -4.27
N VAL A 263 9.57 13.80 -3.04
CA VAL A 263 10.93 14.22 -2.66
C VAL A 263 11.57 13.06 -1.93
N LYS A 264 12.56 12.41 -2.54
CA LYS A 264 13.42 11.43 -1.87
C LYS A 264 14.57 12.16 -1.19
N PHE A 265 14.92 11.77 0.03
CA PHE A 265 16.04 12.34 0.79
C PHE A 265 16.58 11.34 1.81
N ARG A 266 17.69 11.66 2.46
CA ARG A 266 18.24 10.87 3.58
C ARG A 266 18.37 11.73 4.83
N ASP A 267 17.91 11.22 5.96
CA ASP A 267 18.16 11.86 7.26
C ASP A 267 19.50 11.38 7.83
N LYS A 268 20.38 12.32 8.16
CA LYS A 268 21.70 12.03 8.74
C LYS A 268 21.60 11.49 10.17
N VAL A 269 20.55 11.83 10.93
CA VAL A 269 20.40 11.45 12.35
C VAL A 269 20.00 9.98 12.48
N SER A 270 18.92 9.57 11.80
CA SER A 270 18.51 8.15 11.75
C SER A 270 19.37 7.31 10.80
N CYS A 271 20.06 7.94 9.85
CA CYS A 271 20.74 7.35 8.68
C CYS A 271 19.82 6.69 7.63
N VAL A 272 18.50 6.89 7.74
CA VAL A 272 17.45 6.27 6.91
C VAL A 272 17.10 7.14 5.68
N GLU A 273 16.76 6.51 4.56
CA GLU A 273 16.19 7.18 3.39
C GLU A 273 14.66 7.30 3.49
N PHE A 274 14.11 8.39 2.98
CA PHE A 274 12.69 8.74 3.08
C PHE A 274 12.13 9.24 1.75
N ASP A 275 10.89 8.83 1.46
CA ASP A 275 10.13 9.23 0.26
C ASP A 275 8.89 10.03 0.67
N LEU A 276 8.93 11.36 0.50
CA LEU A 276 7.84 12.28 0.87
C LEU A 276 6.97 12.61 -0.35
N ASN A 277 5.68 12.25 -0.26
CA ASN A 277 4.63 12.66 -1.20
C ASN A 277 3.69 13.71 -0.58
N VAL A 278 2.84 14.33 -1.40
CA VAL A 278 1.81 15.29 -0.95
C VAL A 278 0.42 14.78 -1.28
N ASN A 279 -0.47 14.79 -0.28
CA ASN A 279 -1.88 14.43 -0.36
C ASN A 279 -2.20 13.06 -1.02
N ASN A 280 -1.27 12.09 -1.02
CA ASN A 280 -1.57 10.71 -1.41
C ASN A 280 -2.30 9.96 -0.28
N ILE A 281 -3.52 10.41 0.01
CA ILE A 281 -4.35 9.99 1.14
C ILE A 281 -4.65 8.47 1.12
N VAL A 282 -4.74 7.87 -0.07
CA VAL A 282 -4.89 6.42 -0.27
C VAL A 282 -3.74 5.63 0.38
N GLY A 283 -2.52 6.19 0.41
CA GLY A 283 -1.37 5.59 1.11
C GLY A 283 -1.58 5.48 2.63
N ILE A 284 -2.26 6.45 3.25
CA ILE A 284 -2.60 6.41 4.69
C ILE A 284 -3.62 5.29 4.95
N ARG A 285 -4.70 5.24 4.16
CA ARG A 285 -5.75 4.19 4.30
C ARG A 285 -5.18 2.78 4.12
N ASN A 286 -4.34 2.58 3.11
CA ASN A 286 -3.63 1.32 2.90
C ASN A 286 -2.73 0.91 4.05
N THR A 287 -2.02 1.87 4.66
CA THR A 287 -1.07 1.57 5.74
C THR A 287 -1.77 0.84 6.88
N PHE A 288 -2.99 1.26 7.24
CA PHE A 288 -3.74 0.66 8.33
C PHE A 288 -4.56 -0.57 7.90
N LEU A 289 -5.08 -0.64 6.68
CA LEU A 289 -5.67 -1.88 6.13
C LEU A 289 -4.64 -3.02 6.11
N LEU A 290 -3.44 -2.76 5.59
CA LEU A 290 -2.34 -3.73 5.57
C LEU A 290 -1.82 -4.01 6.98
N ARG A 291 -1.81 -3.03 7.89
CA ARG A 291 -1.50 -3.28 9.31
C ARG A 291 -2.48 -4.27 9.92
N THR A 292 -3.78 -4.13 9.71
CA THR A 292 -4.75 -5.09 10.24
C THR A 292 -4.51 -6.48 9.66
N TYR A 293 -4.31 -6.63 8.34
CA TYR A 293 -3.93 -7.93 7.74
C TYR A 293 -2.62 -8.50 8.30
N ALA A 294 -1.59 -7.67 8.53
CA ALA A 294 -0.31 -8.08 9.09
C ALA A 294 -0.42 -8.62 10.53
N TYR A 295 -1.42 -8.17 11.29
CA TYR A 295 -1.66 -8.58 12.68
C TYR A 295 -2.99 -9.34 12.86
N LEU A 296 -3.49 -9.97 11.78
CA LEU A 296 -4.70 -10.80 11.83
C LEU A 296 -4.39 -12.28 12.10
N GLU A 297 -3.23 -12.75 11.62
CA GLU A 297 -2.80 -14.15 11.62
C GLU A 297 -1.25 -14.23 11.60
N ASN A 298 -0.65 -15.26 12.21
CA ASN A 298 0.78 -15.24 12.55
C ASN A 298 1.76 -15.65 11.43
N ARG A 299 1.31 -16.36 10.39
CA ARG A 299 2.14 -16.75 9.24
C ARG A 299 2.30 -15.63 8.21
N VAL A 300 1.37 -14.66 8.18
CA VAL A 300 1.35 -13.55 7.20
C VAL A 300 2.66 -12.76 7.19
N ARG A 301 3.13 -12.29 8.36
CA ARG A 301 4.32 -11.41 8.45
C ARG A 301 5.63 -12.12 8.05
N PRO A 302 5.95 -13.34 8.54
CA PRO A 302 7.11 -14.10 8.06
C PRO A 302 7.05 -14.40 6.55
N LEU A 303 5.90 -14.84 6.03
CA LEU A 303 5.73 -15.19 4.62
C LEU A 303 5.95 -13.97 3.71
N VAL A 304 5.33 -12.82 4.03
CA VAL A 304 5.51 -11.57 3.28
C VAL A 304 6.96 -11.09 3.33
N LEU A 305 7.66 -11.19 4.46
CA LEU A 305 9.06 -10.78 4.54
C LEU A 305 9.97 -11.66 3.66
N ALA A 306 9.82 -12.98 3.75
CA ALA A 306 10.61 -13.92 2.94
C ALA A 306 10.39 -13.68 1.44
N ILE A 307 9.14 -13.46 1.02
CA ILE A 307 8.79 -13.16 -0.38
C ILE A 307 9.34 -11.80 -0.82
N LYS A 308 9.28 -10.75 0.02
CA LYS A 308 9.89 -9.44 -0.28
C LYS A 308 11.42 -9.52 -0.45
N LYS A 309 12.12 -10.27 0.42
CA LYS A 309 13.58 -10.49 0.33
C LYS A 309 13.95 -11.36 -0.89
N TRP A 310 13.17 -12.40 -1.20
CA TRP A 310 13.31 -13.22 -2.43
C TRP A 310 13.16 -12.37 -3.70
N ALA A 311 12.06 -11.62 -3.82
CA ALA A 311 11.78 -10.80 -5.00
C ALA A 311 12.79 -9.65 -5.18
N SER A 312 13.31 -9.10 -4.07
CA SER A 312 14.41 -8.12 -4.09
C SER A 312 15.74 -8.73 -4.54
N HIS A 313 16.08 -9.93 -4.05
CA HIS A 313 17.30 -10.64 -4.46
C HIS A 313 17.33 -10.92 -5.97
N HIS A 314 16.19 -11.30 -6.55
CA HIS A 314 16.06 -11.56 -8.00
C HIS A 314 15.70 -10.32 -8.84
N GLN A 315 15.77 -9.11 -8.28
CA GLN A 315 15.53 -7.84 -8.99
C GLN A 315 14.14 -7.71 -9.64
N ILE A 316 13.12 -8.36 -9.07
CA ILE A 316 11.70 -8.28 -9.51
C ILE A 316 10.81 -7.48 -8.53
N ASN A 317 11.42 -6.81 -7.55
CA ASN A 317 10.77 -5.95 -6.54
C ASN A 317 11.29 -4.50 -6.64
N ASP A 318 11.18 -3.91 -7.82
CA ASP A 318 11.52 -2.52 -8.11
C ASP A 318 10.63 -1.95 -9.23
N ALA A 319 9.67 -1.11 -8.85
CA ALA A 319 8.74 -0.47 -9.78
C ALA A 319 9.40 0.64 -10.63
N SER A 320 10.51 1.24 -10.19
CA SER A 320 11.26 2.21 -10.99
C SER A 320 11.98 1.55 -12.17
N ARG A 321 12.33 0.26 -12.02
CA ARG A 321 12.95 -0.58 -13.06
C ARG A 321 11.93 -1.44 -13.83
N GLY A 322 10.64 -1.12 -13.77
CA GLY A 322 9.57 -1.77 -14.54
C GLY A 322 9.13 -3.15 -14.02
N THR A 323 9.39 -3.45 -12.74
CA THR A 323 8.99 -4.73 -12.11
C THR A 323 7.91 -4.50 -11.03
N LEU A 324 7.62 -5.49 -10.18
CA LEU A 324 6.58 -5.37 -9.16
C LEU A 324 6.97 -4.34 -8.10
N SER A 325 6.00 -3.58 -7.58
CA SER A 325 6.21 -2.81 -6.35
C SER A 325 6.10 -3.72 -5.12
N SER A 326 6.79 -3.39 -4.03
CA SER A 326 6.63 -4.10 -2.75
C SER A 326 5.18 -4.11 -2.25
N TYR A 327 4.39 -3.09 -2.60
CA TYR A 327 2.95 -3.06 -2.30
C TYR A 327 2.15 -4.05 -3.18
N SER A 328 2.45 -4.15 -4.48
CA SER A 328 1.86 -5.18 -5.37
C SER A 328 2.16 -6.59 -4.85
N LEU A 329 3.40 -6.84 -4.43
CA LEU A 329 3.81 -8.12 -3.84
C LEU A 329 3.07 -8.43 -2.53
N VAL A 330 2.85 -7.45 -1.66
CA VAL A 330 2.02 -7.65 -0.46
C VAL A 330 0.60 -8.05 -0.84
N LEU A 331 -0.06 -7.31 -1.75
CA LEU A 331 -1.42 -7.66 -2.20
C LEU A 331 -1.47 -9.06 -2.86
N MET A 332 -0.45 -9.45 -3.61
CA MET A 332 -0.34 -10.80 -4.17
C MET A 332 -0.24 -11.90 -3.09
N VAL A 333 0.45 -11.65 -1.97
CA VAL A 333 0.52 -12.61 -0.85
C VAL A 333 -0.82 -12.66 -0.10
N LEU A 334 -1.43 -11.51 0.19
CA LEU A 334 -2.73 -11.45 0.85
C LEU A 334 -3.81 -12.18 0.02
N HIS A 335 -3.85 -11.93 -1.30
CA HIS A 335 -4.73 -12.63 -2.23
C HIS A 335 -4.52 -14.14 -2.24
N TYR A 336 -3.26 -14.60 -2.26
CA TYR A 336 -2.95 -16.03 -2.20
C TYR A 336 -3.52 -16.66 -0.91
N LEU A 337 -3.29 -16.03 0.24
CA LEU A 337 -3.81 -16.48 1.54
C LEU A 337 -5.36 -16.41 1.63
N GLN A 338 -5.99 -15.47 0.91
CA GLN A 338 -7.45 -15.35 0.79
C GLN A 338 -8.09 -16.37 -0.16
N THR A 339 -7.33 -16.98 -1.08
CA THR A 339 -7.84 -17.87 -2.13
C THR A 339 -7.42 -19.33 -1.98
N LEU A 340 -6.82 -19.69 -0.84
CA LEU A 340 -6.59 -21.07 -0.44
C LEU A 340 -7.93 -21.83 -0.23
N PRO A 341 -7.97 -23.17 -0.41
CA PRO A 341 -9.19 -23.97 -0.23
C PRO A 341 -9.83 -23.81 1.15
N GLU A 342 -8.99 -23.72 2.19
CA GLU A 342 -9.34 -23.08 3.45
C GLU A 342 -8.58 -21.75 3.54
N PRO A 343 -9.26 -20.59 3.57
CA PRO A 343 -8.60 -19.29 3.53
C PRO A 343 -7.93 -18.96 4.85
N ILE A 344 -6.67 -18.51 4.78
CA ILE A 344 -5.92 -18.00 5.95
C ILE A 344 -6.32 -16.56 6.28
N LEU A 345 -6.87 -15.81 5.31
CA LEU A 345 -7.34 -14.44 5.50
C LEU A 345 -8.74 -14.22 4.88
N PRO A 346 -9.62 -13.43 5.52
CA PRO A 346 -10.89 -12.98 4.94
C PRO A 346 -10.70 -11.72 4.08
N SER A 347 -11.79 -11.13 3.55
CA SER A 347 -11.79 -9.70 3.17
C SER A 347 -12.20 -8.85 4.38
N LEU A 348 -11.26 -8.07 4.91
CA LEU A 348 -11.53 -7.14 6.01
C LEU A 348 -12.51 -6.03 5.62
N GLN A 349 -12.48 -5.57 4.36
CA GLN A 349 -13.38 -4.50 3.88
C GLN A 349 -14.83 -4.99 3.65
N LYS A 350 -15.05 -6.30 3.54
CA LYS A 350 -16.40 -6.89 3.46
C LYS A 350 -16.99 -7.18 4.83
N ILE A 351 -16.17 -7.60 5.80
CA ILE A 351 -16.65 -7.94 7.16
C ILE A 351 -16.74 -6.69 8.04
N TYR A 352 -15.84 -5.71 7.86
CA TYR A 352 -15.74 -4.49 8.66
C TYR A 352 -15.76 -3.21 7.78
N PRO A 353 -16.79 -3.02 6.93
CA PRO A 353 -16.86 -1.88 6.01
C PRO A 353 -16.86 -0.53 6.74
N GLU A 354 -17.44 -0.45 7.94
CA GLU A 354 -17.42 0.72 8.82
C GLU A 354 -16.00 1.08 9.32
N SER A 355 -15.14 0.08 9.53
CA SER A 355 -13.75 0.24 9.98
C SER A 355 -12.79 0.61 8.85
N PHE A 356 -13.16 0.36 7.58
CA PHE A 356 -12.32 0.66 6.41
C PHE A 356 -12.98 1.59 5.39
N SER A 357 -14.07 2.28 5.76
CA SER A 357 -14.79 3.19 4.88
C SER A 357 -13.92 4.37 4.40
N PRO A 358 -13.98 4.75 3.11
CA PRO A 358 -13.39 6.00 2.60
C PRO A 358 -13.91 7.28 3.28
N ALA A 359 -15.04 7.21 4.01
CA ALA A 359 -15.58 8.34 4.77
C ALA A 359 -14.88 8.61 6.11
N ILE A 360 -14.09 7.65 6.65
CA ILE A 360 -13.39 7.82 7.94
C ILE A 360 -12.38 8.96 7.84
N GLN A 361 -12.42 9.90 8.78
CA GLN A 361 -11.46 11.01 8.87
C GLN A 361 -10.03 10.50 9.08
N LEU A 362 -9.05 11.09 8.40
CA LEU A 362 -7.71 10.49 8.23
C LEU A 362 -6.96 10.23 9.54
N HIS A 363 -7.22 11.06 10.55
CA HIS A 363 -6.61 10.94 11.87
C HIS A 363 -7.27 9.87 12.77
N LEU A 364 -8.37 9.26 12.33
CA LEU A 364 -9.05 8.14 13.02
C LEU A 364 -8.77 6.78 12.34
N VAL A 365 -8.26 6.78 11.10
CA VAL A 365 -7.99 5.55 10.32
C VAL A 365 -7.03 4.59 11.04
N HIS A 366 -6.18 5.10 11.93
CA HIS A 366 -5.28 4.27 12.74
C HIS A 366 -5.99 3.41 13.81
N GLN A 367 -7.29 3.60 14.03
CA GLN A 367 -8.08 2.88 15.05
C GLN A 367 -8.66 1.56 14.53
N ALA A 368 -8.79 1.40 13.20
CA ALA A 368 -9.33 0.18 12.58
C ALA A 368 -8.61 -1.13 13.01
N PRO A 369 -7.27 -1.19 13.15
CA PRO A 369 -6.58 -2.38 13.66
C PRO A 369 -6.89 -2.73 15.12
N CYS A 370 -7.40 -1.78 15.93
CA CYS A 370 -7.78 -2.01 17.32
C CYS A 370 -9.14 -2.70 17.42
N ASN A 371 -10.07 -2.34 16.53
CA ASN A 371 -11.47 -2.76 16.56
C ASN A 371 -11.69 -4.16 15.95
N VAL A 372 -10.85 -4.55 14.98
CA VAL A 372 -10.94 -5.86 14.33
C VAL A 372 -10.39 -6.97 15.24
N PRO A 373 -11.11 -8.08 15.50
CA PRO A 373 -10.60 -9.23 16.24
C PRO A 373 -9.61 -10.08 15.41
N PRO A 374 -8.77 -10.94 16.03
CA PRO A 374 -7.96 -11.92 15.31
C PRO A 374 -8.81 -12.89 14.47
N TYR A 375 -8.24 -13.47 13.41
CA TYR A 375 -8.94 -14.43 12.55
C TYR A 375 -8.44 -15.86 12.78
N LEU A 376 -9.36 -16.76 13.14
CA LEU A 376 -9.07 -18.18 13.33
C LEU A 376 -9.30 -18.95 12.02
N SER A 377 -8.23 -19.09 11.24
CA SER A 377 -8.18 -19.95 10.06
C SER A 377 -8.08 -21.44 10.45
N LYS A 378 -8.85 -22.30 9.79
CA LYS A 378 -8.72 -23.76 9.89
C LYS A 378 -7.45 -24.33 9.23
N ASN A 379 -6.94 -23.63 8.22
CA ASN A 379 -5.81 -24.09 7.42
C ASN A 379 -4.53 -24.25 8.26
N GLU A 380 -4.00 -25.47 8.33
CA GLU A 380 -2.82 -25.84 9.15
C GLU A 380 -1.46 -25.72 8.41
N SER A 381 -1.44 -25.25 7.16
CA SER A 381 -0.22 -25.23 6.33
C SER A 381 0.94 -24.46 6.98
N ASN A 382 2.11 -25.08 7.11
CA ASN A 382 3.32 -24.44 7.63
C ASN A 382 3.88 -23.38 6.66
N LEU A 383 4.82 -22.55 7.14
CA LEU A 383 5.42 -21.47 6.36
C LEU A 383 6.17 -21.97 5.10
N GLY A 384 6.80 -23.13 5.17
CA GLY A 384 7.52 -23.74 4.05
C GLY A 384 6.59 -24.17 2.91
N ASP A 385 5.47 -24.81 3.24
CA ASP A 385 4.43 -25.19 2.28
C ASP A 385 3.69 -23.97 1.72
N LEU A 386 3.40 -22.95 2.53
CA LEU A 386 2.81 -21.69 2.05
C LEU A 386 3.74 -20.93 1.10
N LEU A 387 5.06 -20.90 1.35
CA LEU A 387 6.02 -20.30 0.43
C LEU A 387 6.11 -21.09 -0.89
N LEU A 388 6.12 -22.42 -0.81
CA LEU A 388 6.15 -23.28 -2.00
C LEU A 388 4.85 -23.16 -2.81
N GLY A 389 3.70 -23.10 -2.14
CA GLY A 389 2.38 -22.93 -2.74
C GLY A 389 2.18 -21.55 -3.37
N PHE A 390 2.64 -20.47 -2.72
CA PHE A 390 2.66 -19.13 -3.31
C PHE A 390 3.46 -19.09 -4.62
N LEU A 391 4.65 -19.71 -4.63
CA LEU A 391 5.48 -19.79 -5.84
C LEU A 391 4.83 -20.64 -6.93
N LYS A 392 4.18 -21.77 -6.57
CA LYS A 392 3.40 -22.61 -7.50
C LYS A 392 2.26 -21.82 -8.13
N TYR A 393 1.41 -21.20 -7.30
CA TYR A 393 0.20 -20.49 -7.71
C TYR A 393 0.49 -19.47 -8.81
N TYR A 394 1.48 -18.59 -8.59
CA TYR A 394 1.86 -17.56 -9.54
C TYR A 394 2.73 -18.05 -10.71
N ALA A 395 3.35 -19.23 -10.61
CA ALA A 395 4.05 -19.87 -11.73
C ALA A 395 3.12 -20.63 -12.69
N THR A 396 2.06 -21.28 -12.18
CA THR A 396 1.29 -22.28 -12.96
C THR A 396 -0.23 -22.19 -12.89
N GLU A 397 -0.83 -21.43 -11.97
CA GLU A 397 -2.29 -21.49 -11.70
C GLU A 397 -3.02 -20.17 -11.97
N PHE A 398 -2.43 -19.03 -11.62
CA PHE A 398 -3.04 -17.71 -11.82
C PHE A 398 -2.96 -17.27 -13.30
N ASP A 399 -4.09 -16.98 -13.94
CA ASP A 399 -4.09 -16.52 -15.34
C ASP A 399 -3.86 -15.01 -15.46
N TRP A 400 -2.60 -14.67 -15.67
CA TRP A 400 -2.11 -13.33 -15.99
C TRP A 400 -2.70 -12.70 -17.27
N ASN A 401 -3.55 -13.38 -18.05
CA ASN A 401 -4.20 -12.78 -19.23
C ASN A 401 -5.66 -12.38 -18.97
N SER A 402 -6.46 -13.21 -18.30
CA SER A 402 -7.88 -12.95 -18.04
C SER A 402 -8.21 -12.46 -16.62
N GLN A 403 -7.34 -12.71 -15.62
CA GLN A 403 -7.66 -12.44 -14.21
C GLN A 403 -7.00 -11.17 -13.63
N MET A 404 -7.68 -10.61 -12.64
CA MET A 404 -7.24 -9.51 -11.79
C MET A 404 -7.30 -9.93 -10.32
N ILE A 405 -6.27 -9.57 -9.56
CA ILE A 405 -6.22 -9.77 -8.11
C ILE A 405 -7.06 -8.70 -7.42
N SER A 406 -7.98 -9.10 -6.54
CA SER A 406 -8.71 -8.18 -5.66
C SER A 406 -8.71 -8.67 -4.21
N VAL A 407 -7.92 -8.00 -3.37
CA VAL A 407 -7.87 -8.19 -1.92
C VAL A 407 -9.13 -7.65 -1.23
N ARG A 408 -9.80 -6.66 -1.86
CA ARG A 408 -11.09 -6.11 -1.46
C ARG A 408 -12.21 -7.15 -1.63
N GLU A 409 -12.21 -7.87 -2.75
CA GLU A 409 -13.18 -8.95 -2.99
C GLU A 409 -12.81 -10.28 -2.32
N ALA A 410 -11.53 -10.45 -1.91
CA ALA A 410 -10.89 -11.71 -1.52
C ALA A 410 -10.95 -12.79 -2.62
N LYS A 411 -10.79 -12.38 -3.90
CA LYS A 411 -10.97 -13.24 -5.07
C LYS A 411 -10.07 -12.84 -6.24
N ALA A 412 -9.77 -13.83 -7.09
CA ALA A 412 -9.42 -13.57 -8.48
C ALA A 412 -10.72 -13.26 -9.23
N ILE A 413 -10.79 -12.09 -9.87
CA ILE A 413 -11.96 -11.67 -10.64
C ILE A 413 -11.57 -11.47 -12.12
N PRO A 414 -12.50 -11.63 -13.08
CA PRO A 414 -12.24 -11.30 -14.47
C PRO A 414 -11.77 -9.86 -14.63
N ARG A 415 -10.85 -9.61 -15.57
CA ARG A 415 -10.39 -8.26 -15.91
C ARG A 415 -11.54 -7.42 -16.45
N PRO A 416 -11.83 -6.23 -15.88
CA PRO A 416 -12.79 -5.32 -16.48
C PRO A 416 -12.27 -4.77 -17.82
N ASP A 417 -13.15 -4.59 -18.81
CA ASP A 417 -12.79 -4.08 -20.15
C ASP A 417 -12.22 -2.64 -20.18
N GLY A 418 -12.15 -1.98 -19.03
CA GLY A 418 -11.70 -0.59 -18.87
C GLY A 418 -10.26 -0.33 -19.32
N ILE A 419 -10.01 0.91 -19.75
CA ILE A 419 -8.73 1.36 -20.33
C ILE A 419 -7.55 1.26 -19.34
N GLU A 420 -7.80 1.28 -18.02
CA GLU A 420 -6.76 1.05 -17.00
C GLU A 420 -6.19 -0.39 -17.04
N TRP A 421 -7.03 -1.39 -17.32
CA TRP A 421 -6.67 -2.82 -17.30
C TRP A 421 -6.28 -3.34 -18.69
N ARG A 422 -6.83 -2.73 -19.74
CA ARG A 422 -6.48 -3.04 -21.12
C ARG A 422 -4.98 -2.84 -21.37
N ASN A 423 -4.36 -3.79 -22.08
CA ASN A 423 -2.92 -3.80 -22.39
C ASN A 423 -2.01 -3.81 -21.13
N LYS A 424 -2.44 -4.38 -20.00
CA LYS A 424 -1.60 -4.64 -18.82
C LYS A 424 -1.29 -6.14 -18.70
N TYR A 425 -0.03 -6.46 -18.44
CA TYR A 425 0.39 -7.84 -18.19
C TYR A 425 -0.07 -8.32 -16.81
N ILE A 426 0.08 -7.47 -15.79
CA ILE A 426 -0.32 -7.78 -14.41
C ILE A 426 -1.38 -6.78 -13.96
N CYS A 427 -2.49 -7.29 -13.41
CA CYS A 427 -3.62 -6.52 -12.91
C CYS A 427 -3.83 -6.83 -11.43
N VAL A 428 -3.59 -5.84 -10.57
CA VAL A 428 -3.81 -5.91 -9.12
C VAL A 428 -4.59 -4.68 -8.70
N GLU A 429 -5.81 -4.89 -8.21
CA GLU A 429 -6.71 -3.84 -7.74
C GLU A 429 -6.17 -3.15 -6.48
N GLU A 430 -6.10 -1.82 -6.51
CA GLU A 430 -5.91 -0.99 -5.34
C GLU A 430 -7.21 -0.98 -4.50
N PRO A 431 -7.23 -1.43 -3.23
CA PRO A 431 -8.47 -1.67 -2.50
C PRO A 431 -9.34 -0.45 -2.13
N PHE A 432 -8.93 0.79 -2.42
CA PHE A 432 -9.71 2.01 -2.11
C PHE A 432 -10.07 2.85 -3.34
N ASP A 433 -9.19 2.95 -4.34
CA ASP A 433 -9.31 3.78 -5.55
C ASP A 433 -9.49 2.96 -6.84
N GLY A 434 -9.34 1.63 -6.79
CA GLY A 434 -9.57 0.74 -7.91
C GLY A 434 -8.56 0.88 -9.05
N THR A 435 -7.40 1.55 -8.85
CA THR A 435 -6.35 1.64 -9.89
C THR A 435 -5.47 0.39 -9.94
N ASN A 436 -4.72 0.21 -11.03
CA ASN A 436 -3.77 -0.90 -11.12
C ASN A 436 -2.49 -0.57 -10.33
N THR A 437 -2.17 -1.37 -9.31
CA THR A 437 -0.97 -1.19 -8.47
C THR A 437 0.31 -1.70 -9.16
N ALA A 438 0.18 -2.76 -9.98
CA ALA A 438 1.25 -3.41 -10.73
C ALA A 438 1.56 -2.74 -12.09
N ARG A 439 0.96 -1.57 -12.36
CA ARG A 439 1.07 -0.77 -13.60
C ARG A 439 2.49 -0.46 -14.11
N ALA A 440 3.52 -0.64 -13.29
CA ALA A 440 4.93 -0.53 -13.67
C ALA A 440 5.40 -1.68 -14.58
N VAL A 441 4.75 -2.85 -14.52
CA VAL A 441 5.03 -4.00 -15.39
C VAL A 441 4.36 -3.78 -16.75
N HIS A 442 4.94 -2.88 -17.55
CA HIS A 442 4.45 -2.49 -18.88
C HIS A 442 5.33 -2.99 -20.04
N GLU A 443 6.46 -3.61 -19.75
CA GLU A 443 7.37 -4.22 -20.74
C GLU A 443 7.19 -5.74 -20.74
N LYS A 444 7.04 -6.34 -21.93
CA LYS A 444 6.93 -7.81 -22.07
C LYS A 444 8.13 -8.53 -21.45
N GLN A 445 9.35 -8.03 -21.67
CA GLN A 445 10.57 -8.59 -21.10
C GLN A 445 10.52 -8.67 -19.56
N LYS A 446 9.95 -7.66 -18.89
CA LYS A 446 9.83 -7.62 -17.43
C LYS A 446 8.78 -8.61 -16.93
N PHE A 447 7.65 -8.71 -17.63
CA PHE A 447 6.61 -9.69 -17.33
C PHE A 447 7.09 -11.13 -17.50
N ASP A 448 7.76 -11.43 -18.62
CA ASP A 448 8.33 -12.74 -18.89
C ASP A 448 9.42 -13.06 -17.85
N MET A 449 10.30 -12.12 -17.51
CA MET A 449 11.30 -12.25 -16.43
C MET A 449 10.67 -12.54 -15.06
N ILE A 450 9.55 -11.90 -14.71
CA ILE A 450 8.82 -12.19 -13.47
C ILE A 450 8.29 -13.63 -13.49
N LYS A 451 7.57 -14.05 -14.54
CA LYS A 451 7.01 -15.40 -14.67
C LYS A 451 8.09 -16.49 -14.62
N ASP A 452 9.15 -16.30 -15.40
CA ASP A 452 10.33 -17.17 -15.40
C ASP A 452 10.91 -17.33 -13.99
N GLN A 453 10.99 -16.24 -13.23
CA GLN A 453 11.58 -16.26 -11.90
C GLN A 453 10.69 -16.95 -10.86
N PHE A 454 9.37 -16.78 -10.95
CA PHE A 454 8.40 -17.57 -10.17
C PHE A 454 8.57 -19.07 -10.45
N LEU A 455 8.55 -19.48 -11.73
CA LEU A 455 8.67 -20.87 -12.16
C LEU A 455 10.01 -21.50 -11.74
N LYS A 456 11.14 -20.82 -12.00
CA LYS A 456 12.49 -21.27 -11.61
C LYS A 456 12.64 -21.39 -10.09
N SER A 457 12.03 -20.48 -9.33
CA SER A 457 12.06 -20.53 -7.87
C SER A 457 11.19 -21.65 -7.31
N TRP A 458 10.00 -21.86 -7.85
CA TRP A 458 9.12 -22.99 -7.50
C TRP A 458 9.84 -24.32 -7.70
N HIS A 459 10.43 -24.58 -8.87
CA HIS A 459 11.17 -25.82 -9.12
C HIS A 459 12.37 -26.00 -8.18
N ARG A 460 13.16 -24.96 -7.95
CA ARG A 460 14.33 -25.03 -7.04
C ARG A 460 13.93 -25.31 -5.60
N LEU A 461 12.86 -24.67 -5.12
CA LEU A 461 12.35 -24.87 -3.76
C LEU A 461 11.66 -26.23 -3.60
N LYS A 462 10.86 -26.67 -4.58
CA LYS A 462 10.23 -28.00 -4.62
C LYS A 462 11.27 -29.11 -4.49
N ASN A 463 12.37 -28.99 -5.24
CA ASN A 463 13.39 -30.04 -5.32
C ASN A 463 14.36 -30.05 -4.14
N LYS A 464 14.52 -28.93 -3.40
CA LYS A 464 15.53 -28.83 -2.32
C LYS A 464 14.98 -28.56 -0.91
N ARG A 465 13.75 -28.06 -0.76
CA ARG A 465 13.12 -27.68 0.53
C ARG A 465 14.05 -26.87 1.45
N ASP A 466 14.85 -25.98 0.87
CA ASP A 466 15.81 -25.13 1.58
C ASP A 466 15.71 -23.69 1.03
N LEU A 467 15.61 -22.70 1.90
CA LEU A 467 15.46 -21.30 1.53
C LEU A 467 16.68 -20.80 0.72
N ASN A 468 17.89 -21.31 1.00
CA ASN A 468 19.10 -20.99 0.25
C ASN A 468 19.06 -21.49 -1.20
N SER A 469 18.13 -22.39 -1.54
CA SER A 469 17.89 -22.77 -2.94
C SER A 469 17.32 -21.62 -3.78
N ILE A 470 16.67 -20.62 -3.16
CA ILE A 470 16.05 -19.47 -3.85
C ILE A 470 16.44 -18.10 -3.28
N LEU A 471 17.02 -18.03 -2.08
CA LEU A 471 17.43 -16.79 -1.42
C LEU A 471 18.62 -17.09 -0.49
N PRO A 472 19.86 -16.66 -0.81
CA PRO A 472 21.03 -16.92 0.03
C PRO A 472 20.90 -16.18 1.37
N VAL A 473 20.49 -16.88 2.42
CA VAL A 473 19.98 -16.29 3.67
C VAL A 473 21.03 -15.39 4.33
N ARG A 474 22.30 -15.85 4.39
CA ARG A 474 23.42 -15.06 4.92
C ARG A 474 23.59 -13.70 4.22
N ALA A 475 23.44 -13.65 2.89
CA ALA A 475 23.52 -12.40 2.13
C ALA A 475 22.24 -11.54 2.26
N ALA A 476 21.08 -12.17 2.43
CA ALA A 476 19.80 -11.48 2.66
C ALA A 476 19.74 -10.78 4.03
N VAL A 477 20.43 -11.33 5.03
CA VAL A 477 20.65 -10.76 6.37
C VAL A 477 21.70 -9.64 6.37
N LEU A 478 22.82 -9.83 5.66
CA LEU A 478 23.93 -8.87 5.65
C LEU A 478 23.68 -7.60 4.82
N LYS A 479 22.70 -7.61 3.90
CA LYS A 479 22.16 -6.38 3.29
C LYS A 479 21.32 -5.59 4.30
N ARG A 480 22.01 -4.74 5.05
CA ARG A 480 21.46 -3.63 5.85
C ARG A 480 21.28 -2.40 4.98
#